data_AF-A0A6G0XLF0-F1
#
_entry.id   AF-A0A6G0XLF0-F1
#
_cell.length_a   1.000
_cell.length_b   1.000
_cell.length_c   1.000
_cell.angle_alpha   90.00
_cell.angle_beta   90.00
_cell.angle_gamma   90.00
#
_symmetry.space_group_name_H-M   'P 1'
#
loop_
_entity.id
_entity.type
_entity.pdbx_description
1 polymer ?
#
loop_
_entity_poly.entity_id
_entity_poly.type
_entity_poly.pdbx_seq_one_letter_code
_entity_poly.pdbx_strand_id
1 'polypeptide(L)'
;MNTECAKCSETLTHNEDTLICNVCKSTVHFYCTDISETNFKKLSKLNKSKFVCCDCKITESSVTKIQPTTKMETKIKELISSVEFMGKQFDVFNNKVDTMLSEIKVSSIKLKIDNIEQFNLNKYIDITGIPQTTNENCSEIVKQIGLKTNTTINVIEAKRIYISNSKNSIIVAKLETTEMNRTLIRNSKISKLSANNILSTWSNEIKVYVNERPSNSIWADKKNWKR
;
A
#
# COMPACT_ATOMS: atom_id res chain seq x y z
N MET A 1 -0.49 0.85 -85.87
CA MET A 1 -0.71 0.40 -84.48
C MET A 1 0.00 1.39 -83.58
N ASN A 2 -0.75 2.24 -82.86
CA ASN A 2 -0.16 3.23 -81.96
C ASN A 2 0.39 2.48 -80.75
N THR A 3 1.72 2.39 -80.64
CA THR A 3 2.38 1.91 -79.43
C THR A 3 2.35 3.03 -78.40
N GLU A 4 1.87 2.74 -77.20
CA GLU A 4 1.81 3.68 -76.07
C GLU A 4 2.97 3.40 -75.10
N CYS A 5 3.42 4.44 -74.41
CA CYS A 5 4.43 4.32 -73.36
C CYS A 5 3.86 3.55 -72.16
N ALA A 6 4.52 2.48 -71.74
CA ALA A 6 4.05 1.68 -70.59
C ALA A 6 4.09 2.42 -69.24
N LYS A 7 4.69 3.62 -69.15
CA LYS A 7 4.77 4.41 -67.91
C LYS A 7 3.84 5.63 -67.87
N CYS A 8 3.72 6.38 -68.96
CA CYS A 8 2.86 7.57 -69.03
C CYS A 8 1.60 7.38 -69.88
N SER A 9 1.44 6.24 -70.55
CA SER A 9 0.31 5.93 -71.45
C SER A 9 0.14 6.90 -72.62
N GLU A 10 1.12 7.75 -72.90
CA GLU A 10 1.13 8.63 -74.07
C GLU A 10 1.56 7.88 -75.34
N THR A 11 1.04 8.30 -76.49
CA THR A 11 1.40 7.72 -77.79
C THR A 11 2.85 7.98 -78.15
N LEU A 12 3.58 6.92 -78.49
CA LEU A 12 4.97 7.01 -78.95
C LEU A 12 5.01 7.53 -80.39
N THR A 13 5.27 8.83 -80.57
CA THR A 13 5.30 9.49 -81.89
C THR A 13 6.66 9.37 -82.59
N HIS A 14 7.74 9.20 -81.82
CA HIS A 14 9.11 9.12 -82.34
C HIS A 14 9.82 7.86 -81.84
N ASN A 15 10.17 6.95 -82.75
CA ASN A 15 10.93 5.74 -82.42
C ASN A 15 12.32 6.06 -81.82
N GLU A 16 12.86 7.24 -82.11
CA GLU A 16 14.19 7.67 -81.66
C GLU A 16 14.26 7.94 -80.15
N ASP A 17 13.13 8.19 -79.48
CA ASP A 17 13.05 8.51 -78.05
C ASP A 17 12.58 7.34 -77.19
N THR A 18 12.55 6.13 -77.76
CA THR A 18 12.00 4.94 -77.10
C THR A 18 13.07 3.95 -76.66
N LEU A 19 12.78 3.24 -75.58
CA LEU A 19 13.53 2.11 -75.05
C LEU A 19 12.59 0.92 -74.86
N ILE A 20 13.08 -0.28 -75.16
CA ILE A 20 12.34 -1.52 -74.96
C ILE A 20 13.01 -2.28 -73.82
N CYS A 21 12.25 -2.62 -72.79
CA CYS A 21 12.77 -3.41 -71.69
C CYS A 21 13.12 -4.83 -72.17
N ASN A 22 14.31 -5.31 -71.85
CA ASN A 22 14.74 -6.66 -72.21
C ASN A 22 13.94 -7.76 -71.47
N VAL A 23 13.36 -7.45 -70.31
CA VAL A 23 12.62 -8.40 -69.45
C VAL A 23 11.14 -8.46 -69.84
N CYS A 24 10.39 -7.38 -69.61
CA CYS A 24 8.94 -7.36 -69.87
C CYS A 24 8.55 -6.97 -71.31
N LYS A 25 9.52 -6.64 -72.16
CA LYS A 25 9.32 -6.20 -73.56
C LYS A 25 8.44 -4.96 -73.72
N SER A 26 8.16 -4.23 -72.65
CA SER A 26 7.41 -2.98 -72.70
C SER A 26 8.24 -1.87 -73.35
N THR A 27 7.59 -1.04 -74.17
CA THR A 27 8.19 0.15 -74.78
C THR A 27 7.90 1.38 -73.91
N VAL A 28 8.92 2.15 -73.61
CA VAL A 28 8.84 3.37 -72.78
C VAL A 28 9.63 4.50 -73.41
N HIS A 29 9.26 5.76 -73.13
CA HIS A 29 10.12 6.89 -73.47
C HIS A 29 11.38 6.88 -72.62
N PHE A 30 12.52 7.32 -73.15
CA PHE A 30 13.76 7.38 -72.36
C PHE A 30 13.61 8.32 -71.15
N TYR A 31 12.88 9.44 -71.29
CA TYR A 31 12.65 10.41 -70.20
C TYR A 31 11.62 9.94 -69.18
N CYS A 32 10.80 8.95 -69.52
CA CYS A 32 9.98 8.24 -68.55
C CYS A 32 10.83 7.29 -67.69
N THR A 33 12.08 7.05 -68.05
CA THR A 33 13.03 6.27 -67.26
C THR A 33 14.02 7.19 -66.57
N ASP A 34 14.81 6.70 -65.62
CA ASP A 34 15.82 7.49 -64.92
C ASP A 34 17.08 7.77 -65.79
N ILE A 35 16.94 7.79 -67.12
CA ILE A 35 18.02 8.00 -68.08
C ILE A 35 17.91 9.43 -68.63
N SER A 36 18.97 10.23 -68.45
CA SER A 36 19.06 11.56 -69.07
C SER A 36 19.26 11.46 -70.58
N GLU A 37 18.83 12.49 -71.32
CA GLU A 37 18.98 12.57 -72.78
C GLU A 37 20.44 12.44 -73.24
N THR A 38 21.37 13.06 -72.49
CA THR A 38 22.82 12.97 -72.76
C THR A 38 23.36 11.54 -72.65
N ASN A 39 22.84 10.77 -71.69
CA ASN A 39 23.22 9.37 -71.52
C ASN A 39 22.54 8.49 -72.57
N PHE A 40 21.26 8.73 -72.85
CA PHE A 40 20.53 8.00 -73.88
C PHE A 40 21.17 8.12 -75.28
N LYS A 41 21.64 9.32 -75.66
CA LYS A 41 22.38 9.53 -76.92
C LYS A 41 23.73 8.83 -76.95
N LYS A 42 24.38 8.63 -75.80
CA LYS A 42 25.65 7.89 -75.66
C LYS A 42 25.47 6.37 -75.63
N LEU A 43 24.26 5.85 -75.46
CA LEU A 43 24.02 4.41 -75.45
C LEU A 43 24.21 3.81 -76.84
N SER A 44 25.13 2.87 -76.95
CA SER A 44 25.28 2.04 -78.15
C SER A 44 24.02 1.20 -78.39
N LYS A 45 23.80 0.75 -79.63
CA LYS A 45 22.69 -0.16 -79.98
C LYS A 45 22.65 -1.42 -79.09
N LEU A 46 23.82 -1.93 -78.71
CA LEU A 46 23.98 -3.08 -77.82
C LEU A 46 23.54 -2.78 -76.37
N ASN A 47 23.75 -1.56 -75.89
CA ASN A 47 23.33 -1.19 -74.55
C ASN A 47 21.83 -0.85 -74.50
N LYS A 48 21.28 -0.28 -75.59
CA LYS A 48 19.83 -0.08 -75.72
C LYS A 48 19.05 -1.40 -75.71
N SER A 49 19.57 -2.46 -76.34
CA SER A 49 18.92 -3.79 -76.31
C SER A 49 19.01 -4.51 -74.96
N LYS A 50 19.92 -4.08 -74.08
CA LYS A 50 20.09 -4.59 -72.70
C LYS A 50 19.36 -3.75 -71.64
N PHE A 51 18.60 -2.74 -72.04
CA PHE A 51 17.88 -1.88 -71.11
C PHE A 51 16.85 -2.67 -70.28
N VAL A 52 16.77 -2.40 -68.97
CA VAL A 52 15.79 -3.00 -68.05
C VAL A 52 15.02 -1.86 -67.36
N CYS A 53 13.69 -1.91 -67.36
CA CYS A 53 12.86 -0.88 -66.74
C CYS A 53 12.95 -0.96 -65.20
N CYS A 54 12.51 0.11 -64.51
CA CYS A 54 12.58 0.18 -63.05
C CYS A 54 11.80 -0.95 -62.37
N ASP A 55 10.62 -1.32 -62.91
CA ASP A 55 9.80 -2.39 -62.35
C ASP A 55 10.53 -3.74 -62.41
N CYS A 56 11.16 -4.05 -63.55
CA CYS A 56 11.94 -5.27 -63.72
C CYS A 56 13.26 -5.26 -62.93
N LYS A 57 13.85 -4.07 -62.73
CA LYS A 57 15.07 -3.90 -61.94
C LYS A 57 14.84 -4.16 -60.45
N ILE A 58 13.66 -3.81 -59.92
CA ILE A 58 13.27 -4.11 -58.53
C ILE A 58 13.08 -5.62 -58.35
N THR A 59 12.47 -6.32 -59.32
CA THR A 59 12.28 -7.78 -59.25
C THR A 59 13.58 -8.58 -59.29
N GLU A 60 14.61 -8.14 -60.01
CA GLU A 60 15.95 -8.77 -59.98
C GLU A 60 16.70 -8.50 -58.67
N SER A 61 16.42 -7.36 -58.02
CA SER A 61 17.05 -6.99 -56.75
C SER A 61 16.44 -7.70 -55.53
N SER A 62 15.25 -8.32 -55.68
CA SER A 62 14.57 -9.06 -54.60
C SER A 62 15.02 -10.50 -54.38
N VAL A 63 16.05 -11.01 -55.08
CA VAL A 63 16.61 -12.37 -54.86
C VAL A 63 18.01 -12.31 -54.20
N THR A 64 18.24 -11.33 -53.33
CA THR A 64 19.38 -11.35 -52.40
C THR A 64 18.91 -11.53 -50.96
N LYS A 65 19.09 -12.76 -50.45
CA LYS A 65 19.15 -13.18 -49.04
C LYS A 65 18.61 -12.18 -48.00
N ILE A 66 17.35 -12.36 -47.60
CA ILE A 66 16.86 -11.86 -46.32
C ILE A 66 17.27 -12.84 -45.22
N GLN A 67 18.38 -12.55 -44.56
CA GLN A 67 18.61 -12.86 -43.14
C GLN A 67 19.39 -11.65 -42.60
N PRO A 68 18.90 -10.93 -41.56
CA PRO A 68 18.42 -11.52 -40.32
C PRO A 68 17.20 -10.80 -39.69
N THR A 69 15.99 -11.34 -39.84
CA THR A 69 14.81 -10.92 -39.03
C THR A 69 14.78 -11.61 -37.66
N THR A 70 15.42 -12.78 -37.53
CA THR A 70 15.42 -13.59 -36.31
C THR A 70 16.07 -12.90 -35.10
N LYS A 71 17.13 -12.11 -35.29
CA LYS A 71 17.84 -11.41 -34.18
C LYS A 71 17.05 -10.23 -33.61
N MET A 72 16.19 -9.61 -34.41
CA MET A 72 15.36 -8.48 -33.97
C MET A 72 14.10 -8.99 -33.27
N GLU A 73 13.49 -10.06 -33.79
CA GLU A 73 12.36 -10.75 -33.15
C GLU A 73 12.72 -11.34 -31.78
N THR A 74 13.93 -11.90 -31.61
CA THR A 74 14.38 -12.40 -30.30
C THR A 74 14.53 -11.27 -29.28
N LYS A 75 15.11 -10.13 -29.68
CA LYS A 75 15.24 -8.96 -28.80
C LYS A 75 13.88 -8.38 -28.39
N ILE A 76 12.90 -8.37 -29.29
CA ILE A 76 11.53 -7.94 -28.98
C ILE A 76 10.88 -8.91 -27.99
N LYS A 77 11.03 -10.23 -28.16
CA LYS A 77 10.52 -11.23 -27.21
C LYS A 77 11.17 -11.12 -25.83
N GLU A 78 12.48 -10.89 -25.78
CA GLU A 78 13.22 -10.64 -24.53
C GLU A 78 12.72 -9.39 -23.82
N LEU A 79 12.47 -8.30 -24.56
CA LEU A 79 11.90 -7.08 -24.01
C LEU A 79 10.49 -7.29 -23.46
N ILE A 80 9.61 -8.00 -24.20
CA ILE A 80 8.25 -8.32 -23.73
C ILE A 80 8.32 -9.13 -22.42
N SER A 81 9.19 -10.14 -22.38
CA SER A 81 9.39 -10.96 -21.18
C SER A 81 9.87 -10.14 -19.98
N SER A 82 10.78 -9.19 -20.21
CA SER A 82 11.28 -8.29 -19.17
C SER A 82 10.20 -7.34 -18.66
N VAL A 83 9.38 -6.77 -19.56
CA VAL A 83 8.26 -5.89 -19.19
C VAL A 83 7.18 -6.66 -18.44
N GLU A 84 6.84 -7.87 -18.86
CA GLU A 84 5.90 -8.73 -18.13
C GLU A 84 6.42 -9.10 -16.73
N PHE A 85 7.72 -9.43 -16.63
CA PHE A 85 8.36 -9.68 -15.34
C PHE A 85 8.31 -8.43 -14.44
N MET A 86 8.64 -7.26 -14.98
CA MET A 86 8.55 -5.99 -14.24
C MET A 86 7.12 -5.67 -13.82
N GLY A 87 6.12 -5.94 -14.66
CA GLY A 87 4.70 -5.79 -14.33
C GLY A 87 4.31 -6.64 -13.12
N LYS A 88 4.68 -7.93 -13.13
CA LYS A 88 4.44 -8.84 -12.00
C LYS A 88 5.13 -8.37 -10.72
N GLN A 89 6.37 -7.87 -10.82
CA GLN A 89 7.09 -7.35 -9.66
C GLN A 89 6.44 -6.06 -9.11
N PHE A 90 5.89 -5.23 -9.99
CA PHE A 90 5.16 -4.01 -9.61
C PHE A 90 3.85 -4.35 -8.89
N ASP A 91 3.11 -5.36 -9.35
CA ASP A 91 1.89 -5.83 -8.68
C ASP A 91 2.20 -6.37 -7.27
N VAL A 92 3.26 -7.18 -7.14
CA VAL A 92 3.72 -7.68 -5.82
C VAL A 92 4.10 -6.52 -4.91
N PHE A 93 4.75 -5.49 -5.43
CA PHE A 93 5.10 -4.30 -4.67
C PHE A 93 3.85 -3.55 -4.18
N ASN A 94 2.88 -3.28 -5.06
CA ASN A 94 1.64 -2.59 -4.69
C ASN A 94 0.88 -3.36 -3.61
N ASN A 95 0.76 -4.69 -3.75
CA ASN A 95 0.13 -5.53 -2.74
C ASN A 95 0.83 -5.43 -1.37
N LYS A 96 2.17 -5.41 -1.34
CA LYS A 96 2.93 -5.22 -0.10
C LYS A 96 2.72 -3.84 0.49
N VAL A 97 2.69 -2.79 -0.34
CA VAL A 97 2.42 -1.41 0.09
C VAL A 97 1.02 -1.30 0.69
N ASP A 98 0.00 -1.85 0.04
CA ASP A 98 -1.38 -1.85 0.53
C ASP A 98 -1.52 -2.60 1.86
N THR A 99 -0.81 -3.71 2.00
CA THR A 99 -0.75 -4.48 3.26
C THR A 99 -0.13 -3.64 4.36
N MET A 100 1.05 -3.05 4.13
CA MET A 100 1.72 -2.18 5.10
C MET A 100 0.86 -0.97 5.50
N LEU A 101 0.22 -0.32 4.53
CA LEU A 101 -0.68 0.81 4.80
C LEU A 101 -1.87 0.39 5.66
N SER A 102 -2.42 -0.81 5.42
CA SER A 102 -3.51 -1.36 6.21
C SER A 102 -3.07 -1.65 7.64
N GLU A 103 -1.90 -2.26 7.83
CA GLU A 103 -1.32 -2.54 9.15
C GLU A 103 -1.03 -1.26 9.94
N ILE A 104 -0.50 -0.23 9.29
CA ILE A 104 -0.26 1.09 9.91
C ILE A 104 -1.57 1.72 10.37
N LYS A 105 -2.61 1.70 9.51
CA LYS A 105 -3.94 2.23 9.87
C LYS A 105 -4.50 1.51 11.09
N VAL A 106 -4.51 0.18 11.08
CA VAL A 106 -4.99 -0.64 12.21
C VAL A 106 -4.22 -0.33 13.49
N SER A 107 -2.89 -0.26 13.41
CA SER A 107 -2.03 0.08 14.56
C SER A 107 -2.33 1.47 15.10
N SER A 108 -2.50 2.47 14.24
CA SER A 108 -2.84 3.84 14.64
C SER A 108 -4.21 3.94 15.32
N ILE A 109 -5.19 3.17 14.84
CA ILE A 109 -6.54 3.11 15.43
C ILE A 109 -6.47 2.46 16.80
N LYS A 110 -5.73 1.35 16.92
CA LYS A 110 -5.53 0.66 18.20
C LYS A 110 -4.96 1.59 19.26
N LEU A 111 -3.90 2.34 18.92
CA LEU A 111 -3.31 3.34 19.83
C LEU A 111 -4.30 4.43 20.24
N LYS A 112 -5.14 4.91 19.32
CA LYS A 112 -6.17 5.91 19.65
C LYS A 112 -7.24 5.35 20.59
N ILE A 113 -7.68 4.11 20.36
CA ILE A 113 -8.63 3.42 21.24
C ILE A 113 -8.04 3.27 22.64
N ASP A 114 -6.81 2.75 22.75
CA ASP A 114 -6.13 2.56 24.04
C ASP A 114 -6.02 3.89 24.81
N ASN A 115 -5.69 4.99 24.13
CA ASN A 115 -5.62 6.32 24.74
C ASN A 115 -6.98 6.81 25.26
N ILE A 116 -8.05 6.60 24.49
CA ILE A 116 -9.41 7.01 24.88
C ILE A 116 -9.90 6.16 26.06
N GLU A 117 -9.68 4.85 26.02
CA GLU A 117 -10.02 3.95 27.12
C GLU A 117 -9.29 4.37 28.39
N GLN A 118 -7.98 4.58 28.32
CA GLN A 118 -7.18 5.00 29.46
C GLN A 118 -7.62 6.37 29.99
N PHE A 119 -7.94 7.32 29.10
CA PHE A 119 -8.46 8.63 29.50
C PHE A 119 -9.77 8.51 30.30
N ASN A 120 -10.68 7.64 29.86
CA ASN A 120 -11.92 7.38 30.58
C ASN A 120 -11.68 6.69 31.93
N LEU A 121 -10.70 5.79 31.99
CA LEU A 121 -10.31 5.06 33.20
C LEU A 121 -9.52 5.91 34.20
N ASN A 122 -8.95 7.05 33.81
CA ASN A 122 -8.25 7.96 34.73
C ASN A 122 -9.16 8.56 35.81
N LYS A 123 -10.48 8.42 35.70
CA LYS A 123 -11.43 8.76 36.76
C LYS A 123 -11.76 7.60 37.69
N TYR A 124 -11.33 6.40 37.34
CA TYR A 124 -11.62 5.17 38.08
C TYR A 124 -10.43 4.77 38.95
N ILE A 125 -10.75 4.28 40.14
CA ILE A 125 -9.80 3.71 41.09
C ILE A 125 -10.22 2.28 41.44
N ASP A 126 -9.22 1.45 41.66
CA ASP A 126 -9.38 0.10 42.19
C ASP A 126 -8.88 0.09 43.65
N ILE A 127 -9.76 -0.31 44.57
CA ILE A 127 -9.46 -0.40 45.99
C ILE A 127 -9.44 -1.88 46.39
N THR A 128 -8.33 -2.31 46.95
CA THR A 128 -8.12 -3.68 47.41
C THR A 128 -7.91 -3.71 48.94
N GLY A 129 -8.19 -4.86 49.56
CA GLY A 129 -8.03 -5.04 51.01
C GLY A 129 -9.22 -4.55 51.84
N ILE A 130 -10.39 -4.31 51.22
CA ILE A 130 -11.61 -3.97 51.94
C ILE A 130 -12.41 -5.24 52.24
N PRO A 131 -12.60 -5.63 53.52
CA PRO A 131 -13.43 -6.77 53.89
C PRO A 131 -14.85 -6.62 53.35
N GLN A 132 -15.45 -7.75 52.96
CA GLN A 132 -16.83 -7.76 52.52
C GLN A 132 -17.77 -7.74 53.73
N THR A 133 -18.75 -6.86 53.70
CA THR A 133 -19.80 -6.77 54.72
C THR A 133 -21.18 -6.91 54.08
N THR A 134 -22.17 -7.35 54.86
CA THR A 134 -23.56 -7.42 54.38
C THR A 134 -24.13 -6.01 54.22
N ASN A 135 -24.86 -5.75 53.14
CA ASN A 135 -25.46 -4.45 52.84
C ASN A 135 -24.46 -3.28 52.87
N GLU A 136 -23.29 -3.46 52.24
CA GLU A 136 -22.25 -2.45 52.23
C GLU A 136 -22.56 -1.27 51.29
N ASN A 137 -22.28 -0.04 51.74
CA ASN A 137 -22.31 1.14 50.89
C ASN A 137 -20.89 1.44 50.39
N CYS A 138 -20.56 0.96 49.19
CA CYS A 138 -19.25 1.16 48.58
C CYS A 138 -18.89 2.64 48.42
N SER A 139 -19.86 3.51 48.10
CA SER A 139 -19.63 4.94 47.93
C SER A 139 -19.22 5.61 49.24
N GLU A 140 -19.84 5.20 50.35
CA GLU A 140 -19.51 5.72 51.67
C GLU A 140 -18.12 5.26 52.11
N ILE A 141 -17.78 3.99 51.91
CA ILE A 141 -16.44 3.46 52.20
C ILE A 141 -15.36 4.27 51.47
N VAL A 142 -15.58 4.56 50.18
CA VAL A 142 -14.64 5.35 49.37
C VAL A 142 -14.50 6.77 49.94
N LYS A 143 -15.60 7.42 50.34
CA LYS A 143 -15.58 8.75 50.98
C LYS A 143 -14.78 8.74 52.29
N GLN A 144 -14.96 7.71 53.13
CA GLN A 144 -14.19 7.55 54.36
C GLN A 144 -12.70 7.41 54.09
N ILE A 145 -12.31 6.68 53.04
CA ILE A 145 -10.91 6.61 52.59
C ILE A 145 -10.39 8.00 52.18
N GLY A 146 -11.20 8.79 51.46
CA GLY A 146 -10.88 10.18 51.14
C GLY A 146 -10.58 11.01 52.39
N LEU A 147 -11.47 10.97 53.39
CA LEU A 147 -11.29 11.69 54.66
C LEU A 147 -10.01 11.25 55.40
N LYS A 148 -9.74 9.95 55.47
CA LYS A 148 -8.54 9.41 56.16
C LYS A 148 -7.23 9.72 55.45
N THR A 149 -7.28 9.93 54.13
CA THR A 149 -6.12 10.34 53.33
C THR A 149 -6.01 11.85 53.19
N ASN A 150 -6.84 12.63 53.90
CA ASN A 150 -6.93 14.08 53.78
C ASN A 150 -7.16 14.54 52.32
N THR A 151 -8.02 13.83 51.60
CA THR A 151 -8.37 14.11 50.21
C THR A 151 -9.86 14.37 50.10
N THR A 152 -10.23 15.56 49.64
CA THR A 152 -11.63 15.89 49.34
C THR A 152 -12.00 15.24 48.01
N ILE A 153 -12.95 14.31 48.04
CA ILE A 153 -13.39 13.54 46.86
C ILE A 153 -14.89 13.57 46.70
N ASN A 154 -15.33 13.57 45.45
CA ASN A 154 -16.72 13.32 45.07
C ASN A 154 -16.80 11.99 44.29
N VAL A 155 -17.63 11.07 44.79
CA VAL A 155 -17.79 9.72 44.25
C VAL A 155 -19.07 9.67 43.43
N ILE A 156 -18.93 9.45 42.13
CA ILE A 156 -20.07 9.33 41.20
C ILE A 156 -20.71 7.94 41.30
N GLU A 157 -19.87 6.90 41.28
CA GLU A 157 -20.30 5.50 41.31
C GLU A 157 -19.26 4.70 42.09
N ALA A 158 -19.70 3.73 42.88
CA ALA A 158 -18.80 2.74 43.48
C ALA A 158 -19.50 1.39 43.57
N LYS A 159 -18.79 0.32 43.19
CA LYS A 159 -19.30 -1.05 43.25
C LYS A 159 -18.21 -2.06 43.53
N ARG A 160 -18.58 -3.16 44.17
CA ARG A 160 -17.70 -4.30 44.35
C ARG A 160 -17.68 -5.17 43.10
N ILE A 161 -16.50 -5.59 42.69
CA ILE A 161 -16.27 -6.56 41.61
C ILE A 161 -15.68 -7.83 42.21
N TYR A 162 -16.35 -8.94 41.94
CA TYR A 162 -15.90 -10.28 42.33
C TYR A 162 -15.00 -10.84 41.24
N ILE A 163 -13.78 -11.23 41.62
CA ILE A 163 -12.84 -11.91 40.72
C ILE A 163 -12.94 -13.40 41.04
N SER A 164 -13.30 -14.21 40.05
CA SER A 164 -13.66 -15.63 40.18
C SER A 164 -12.62 -16.51 40.91
N ASN A 165 -11.37 -16.06 41.00
CA ASN A 165 -10.25 -16.86 41.52
C ASN A 165 -9.52 -16.23 42.72
N SER A 166 -10.01 -15.13 43.31
CA SER A 166 -9.36 -14.51 44.48
C SER A 166 -10.32 -14.30 45.64
N LYS A 167 -9.88 -14.65 46.86
CA LYS A 167 -10.53 -14.31 48.13
C LYS A 167 -10.72 -12.80 48.34
N ASN A 168 -10.13 -11.98 47.48
CA ASN A 168 -10.12 -10.53 47.59
C ASN A 168 -11.01 -9.94 46.48
N SER A 169 -12.23 -9.56 46.84
CA SER A 169 -13.06 -8.72 46.00
C SER A 169 -12.51 -7.28 45.99
N ILE A 170 -12.64 -6.60 44.86
CA ILE A 170 -12.14 -5.22 44.68
C ILE A 170 -13.31 -4.25 44.67
N ILE A 171 -13.14 -3.07 45.24
CA ILE A 171 -14.10 -1.98 45.04
C ILE A 171 -13.59 -1.12 43.90
N VAL A 172 -14.42 -0.91 42.88
CA VAL A 172 -14.15 0.01 41.78
C VAL A 172 -15.00 1.24 41.99
N ALA A 173 -14.36 2.40 42.01
CA ALA A 173 -15.04 3.68 42.20
C ALA A 173 -14.69 4.67 41.09
N LYS A 174 -15.67 5.45 40.66
CA LYS A 174 -15.54 6.56 39.73
C LYS A 174 -15.59 7.87 40.50
N LEU A 175 -14.54 8.67 40.35
CA LEU A 175 -14.45 10.01 40.89
C LEU A 175 -14.86 11.04 39.84
N GLU A 176 -15.23 12.24 40.30
CA GLU A 176 -15.67 13.33 39.44
C GLU A 176 -14.54 13.83 38.51
N THR A 177 -13.36 14.04 39.09
CA THR A 177 -12.20 14.59 38.39
C THR A 177 -11.00 13.64 38.44
N THR A 178 -10.14 13.74 37.44
CA THR A 178 -8.86 13.01 37.39
C THR A 178 -7.88 13.49 38.45
N GLU A 179 -8.01 14.74 38.90
CA GLU A 179 -7.13 15.31 39.93
C GLU A 179 -7.42 14.71 41.31
N MET A 180 -8.70 14.51 41.63
CA MET A 180 -9.11 13.77 42.83
C MET A 180 -8.51 12.36 42.84
N ASN A 181 -8.51 11.67 41.68
CA ASN A 181 -7.91 10.35 41.54
C ASN A 181 -6.41 10.38 41.85
N ARG A 182 -5.66 11.23 41.15
CA ARG A 182 -4.20 11.36 41.33
C ARG A 182 -3.83 11.69 42.77
N THR A 183 -4.53 12.66 43.36
CA THR A 183 -4.27 13.09 44.75
C THR A 183 -4.60 11.98 45.74
N LEU A 184 -5.72 11.27 45.58
CA LEU A 184 -6.11 10.16 46.45
C LEU A 184 -5.11 9.00 46.39
N ILE A 185 -4.64 8.63 45.19
CA ILE A 185 -3.64 7.58 45.03
C ILE A 185 -2.30 8.00 45.65
N ARG A 186 -1.87 9.24 45.44
CA ARG A 186 -0.65 9.77 46.04
C ARG A 186 -0.72 9.75 47.57
N ASN A 187 -1.79 10.29 48.13
CA ASN A 187 -1.98 10.39 49.58
C ASN A 187 -2.17 9.03 50.24
N SER A 188 -2.90 8.10 49.61
CA SER A 188 -3.09 6.74 50.14
C SER A 188 -1.79 5.94 50.23
N LYS A 189 -0.87 6.12 49.28
CA LYS A 189 0.49 5.51 49.34
C LYS A 189 1.30 6.06 50.50
N ILE A 190 1.14 7.34 50.82
CA ILE A 190 1.83 8.01 51.94
C ILE A 190 1.23 7.55 53.27
N SER A 191 -0.09 7.48 53.38
CA SER A 191 -0.80 7.20 54.63
C SER A 191 -0.79 5.72 55.04
N LYS A 192 -0.42 4.79 54.13
CA LYS A 192 -0.33 3.34 54.39
C LYS A 192 -1.56 2.78 55.13
N LEU A 193 -2.72 2.89 54.50
CA LEU A 193 -4.02 2.55 55.08
C LEU A 193 -4.13 1.07 55.52
N SER A 194 -4.74 0.84 56.68
CA SER A 194 -5.30 -0.44 57.11
C SER A 194 -6.83 -0.39 57.14
N ALA A 195 -7.48 -1.55 57.12
CA ALA A 195 -8.94 -1.63 57.13
C ALA A 195 -9.54 -0.98 58.39
N ASN A 196 -8.88 -1.15 59.55
CA ASN A 196 -9.27 -0.50 60.81
C ASN A 196 -9.30 1.04 60.70
N ASN A 197 -8.38 1.64 59.93
CA ASN A 197 -8.36 3.09 59.76
C ASN A 197 -9.66 3.64 59.12
N ILE A 198 -10.37 2.82 58.35
CA ILE A 198 -11.62 3.18 57.68
C ILE A 198 -12.80 2.91 58.61
N LEU A 199 -12.88 1.68 59.13
CA LEU A 199 -13.92 1.22 60.05
C LEU A 199 -13.27 0.46 61.19
N SER A 200 -13.48 0.91 62.42
CA SER A 200 -12.84 0.36 63.62
C SER A 200 -13.16 -1.12 63.89
N THR A 201 -14.24 -1.61 63.31
CA THR A 201 -14.67 -3.01 63.36
C THR A 201 -13.80 -3.94 62.52
N TRP A 202 -12.98 -3.42 61.60
CA TRP A 202 -12.13 -4.22 60.72
C TRP A 202 -10.73 -4.44 61.29
N SER A 203 -10.08 -5.54 60.87
CA SER A 203 -8.74 -5.89 61.34
C SER A 203 -7.68 -4.87 60.90
N ASN A 204 -6.72 -4.58 61.79
CA ASN A 204 -5.57 -3.73 61.48
C ASN A 204 -4.51 -4.45 60.62
N GLU A 205 -4.56 -5.78 60.55
CA GLU A 205 -3.60 -6.58 59.77
C GLU A 205 -3.86 -6.47 58.26
N ILE A 206 -5.09 -6.13 57.88
CA ILE A 206 -5.50 -6.02 56.48
C ILE A 206 -5.10 -4.65 55.95
N LYS A 207 -4.12 -4.65 55.03
CA LYS A 207 -3.67 -3.43 54.33
C LYS A 207 -4.61 -3.10 53.18
N VAL A 208 -4.93 -1.82 53.05
CA VAL A 208 -5.78 -1.28 51.99
C VAL A 208 -4.92 -0.57 50.96
N TYR A 209 -5.15 -0.86 49.69
CA TYR A 209 -4.42 -0.23 48.59
C TYR A 209 -5.39 0.42 47.62
N VAL A 210 -5.06 1.64 47.22
CA VAL A 210 -5.78 2.38 46.17
C VAL A 210 -4.87 2.49 44.96
N ASN A 211 -5.33 1.98 43.83
CA ASN A 211 -4.56 1.93 42.58
C ASN A 211 -5.36 2.54 41.43
N GLU A 212 -4.63 2.95 40.38
CA GLU A 212 -5.23 3.33 39.11
C GLU A 212 -5.85 2.10 38.45
N ARG A 213 -7.00 2.29 37.80
CA ARG A 213 -7.61 1.25 36.99
C ARG A 213 -6.93 1.22 35.60
N PRO A 214 -6.21 0.14 35.24
CA PRO A 214 -5.60 0.03 33.92
C PRO A 214 -6.64 -0.35 32.86
N SER A 215 -6.37 0.01 31.61
CA SER A 215 -7.11 -0.51 30.45
C SER A 215 -7.00 -2.03 30.32
N ASN A 216 -7.93 -2.63 29.58
CA ASN A 216 -7.94 -4.07 29.32
C ASN A 216 -6.70 -4.51 28.52
N SER A 217 -6.20 -3.68 27.61
CA SER A 217 -4.96 -3.92 26.87
C SER A 217 -3.75 -4.02 27.79
N ILE A 218 -3.58 -3.05 28.70
CA ILE A 218 -2.51 -3.06 29.71
C ILE A 218 -2.64 -4.26 30.66
N TRP A 219 -3.87 -4.64 31.02
CA TRP A 219 -4.13 -5.82 31.83
C TRP A 219 -3.75 -7.13 31.12
N ALA A 220 -4.04 -7.24 29.82
CA ALA A 220 -3.71 -8.41 29.01
C ALA A 220 -2.19 -8.60 28.88
N ASP A 221 -1.46 -7.51 28.61
CA ASP A 221 0.01 -7.55 28.49
C ASP A 221 0.68 -7.99 29.80
N LYS A 222 0.18 -7.50 30.95
CA LYS A 222 0.68 -7.91 32.28
C LYS A 222 0.41 -9.38 32.61
N LYS A 223 -0.66 -9.98 32.08
CA LYS A 223 -0.94 -11.42 32.25
C LYS A 223 -0.01 -12.28 31.40
N ASN A 224 0.30 -11.83 30.18
CA ASN A 224 1.19 -12.56 29.28
C ASN A 224 2.65 -12.56 29.76
N TRP A 225 3.11 -11.53 30.45
CA TRP A 225 4.45 -11.49 31.06
C TRP A 225 4.64 -12.49 32.23
N LYS A 226 3.55 -12.90 32.89
CA LYS A 226 3.58 -13.80 34.06
C LYS A 226 3.46 -15.29 33.69
N ARG A 227 3.56 -15.64 32.41
CA ARG A 227 3.58 -17.01 31.90
C ARG A 227 4.96 -17.38 31.39
#